data_AF-A0A965CIG3-F1
#
_entry.id   AF-A0A965CIG3-F1
#
_cell.length_a   1.000
_cell.length_b   1.000
_cell.length_c   1.000
_cell.angle_alpha   90.00
_cell.angle_beta   90.00
_cell.angle_gamma   90.00
#
_symmetry.space_group_name_H-M   'P 1'
#
loop_
_entity.id
_entity.type
_entity.pdbx_description
1 polymer ?
#
loop_
_entity_poly.entity_id
_entity_poly.type
_entity_poly.pdbx_seq_one_letter_code
_entity_poly.pdbx_strand_id
1 'polypeptide(L)' 'SWINIKDLDREPAVVESVGFLLNEDNGGKPNHLTLFQSRMEDSVDHVLHIPVGMVQKIKVLMELDINI' A
#
# COMPACT_ATOMS: atom_id res chain seq x y z
N SER A 1 15.16 -10.65 20.33
CA SER A 1 15.17 -10.20 21.74
C SER A 1 13.82 -10.56 22.36
N TRP A 2 13.73 -10.65 23.68
CA TRP A 2 12.46 -10.81 24.40
C TRP A 2 12.00 -9.44 24.90
N ILE A 3 10.69 -9.15 24.85
CA ILE A 3 10.08 -7.87 25.29
C ILE A 3 8.94 -8.17 26.28
N ASN A 4 8.75 -7.33 27.29
CA ASN A 4 7.60 -7.47 28.20
C ASN A 4 6.32 -7.05 27.47
N ILE A 5 5.20 -7.74 27.73
CA ILE A 5 3.88 -7.39 27.16
C ILE A 5 3.46 -5.96 27.51
N LYS A 6 3.85 -5.46 28.69
CA LYS A 6 3.56 -4.09 29.11
C LYS A 6 4.34 -3.03 28.34
N ASP A 7 5.46 -3.43 27.73
CA ASP A 7 6.35 -2.56 26.96
C ASP A 7 6.03 -2.61 25.47
N LEU A 8 4.99 -3.34 25.07
CA LEU A 8 4.49 -3.33 23.70
C LEU A 8 3.87 -1.96 23.40
N ASP A 9 4.40 -1.30 22.38
CA ASP A 9 3.78 -0.10 21.82
C ASP A 9 2.38 -0.44 21.31
N ARG A 10 1.40 0.38 21.71
CA ARG A 10 -0.01 0.25 21.33
C ARG A 10 -0.42 1.30 20.31
N GLU A 11 0.41 2.33 20.13
CA GLU A 11 0.13 3.36 19.15
C GLU A 11 0.41 2.82 17.75
N PRO A 12 -0.43 3.16 16.77
CA PRO A 12 -0.20 2.73 15.40
C PRO A 12 1.07 3.42 14.87
N ALA A 13 1.98 2.63 14.30
CA ALA A 13 3.05 3.17 13.48
C ALA A 13 2.44 3.75 12.20
N VAL A 14 2.40 5.09 12.10
CA VAL A 14 1.91 5.78 10.90
C VAL A 14 3.00 5.74 9.85
N VAL A 15 2.68 5.18 8.68
CA VAL A 15 3.57 5.11 7.52
C VAL A 15 3.01 5.97 6.41
N GLU A 16 3.83 6.89 5.90
CA GLU A 16 3.54 7.64 4.68
C GLU A 16 4.21 6.93 3.49
N SER A 17 3.48 6.80 2.38
CA SER A 17 3.99 6.15 1.18
C SER A 17 3.41 6.79 -0.06
N VAL A 18 4.14 6.69 -1.17
CA VAL A 18 3.74 7.20 -2.49
C VAL A 18 4.11 6.18 -3.56
N GLY A 19 3.21 6.00 -4.50
CA GLY A 19 3.36 5.05 -5.60
C GLY A 19 2.15 5.09 -6.51
N PHE A 20 2.07 4.11 -7.40
CA PHE A 20 0.96 3.94 -8.32
C PHE A 20 -0.08 2.99 -7.71
N LEU A 21 -1.35 3.35 -7.85
CA LEU A 21 -2.46 2.53 -7.39
C LEU A 21 -2.75 1.43 -8.41
N LEU A 22 -2.79 0.18 -7.95
CA LEU A 22 -3.28 -0.97 -8.71
C LEU A 22 -4.67 -1.35 -8.20
N ASN A 23 -5.70 -1.21 -9.03
CA ASN A 23 -7.06 -1.60 -8.68
C ASN A 23 -7.23 -3.14 -8.73
N GLU A 24 -8.33 -3.64 -8.15
CA GLU A 24 -8.60 -5.09 -8.11
C GLU A 24 -8.77 -5.70 -9.51
N ASP A 25 -9.36 -4.96 -10.45
CA ASP A 25 -9.57 -5.41 -11.83
C ASP A 25 -8.25 -5.68 -12.58
N ASN A 26 -7.16 -5.02 -12.19
CA ASN A 26 -5.83 -5.18 -12.78
C ASN A 26 -4.88 -5.99 -11.89
N GLY A 27 -5.40 -6.83 -10.99
CA GLY A 27 -4.60 -7.74 -10.15
C GLY A 27 -4.29 -7.23 -8.74
N GLY A 28 -4.91 -6.12 -8.31
CA GLY A 28 -4.89 -5.69 -6.91
C GLY A 28 -5.56 -6.71 -5.98
N LYS A 29 -5.06 -6.81 -4.74
CA LYS A 29 -5.61 -7.76 -3.75
C LYS A 29 -6.98 -7.29 -3.23
N PRO A 30 -8.00 -8.16 -3.19
CA PRO A 30 -9.33 -7.79 -2.69
C PRO A 30 -9.33 -7.20 -1.28
N ASN A 31 -10.12 -6.13 -1.07
CA ASN A 31 -10.22 -5.41 0.21
C ASN A 31 -8.88 -4.80 0.69
N HIS A 32 -7.94 -4.57 -0.23
CA HIS A 32 -6.68 -3.90 0.04
C HIS A 32 -6.46 -2.77 -0.97
N LEU A 33 -5.85 -1.70 -0.50
CA LEU A 33 -5.21 -0.73 -1.36
C LEU A 33 -3.85 -1.30 -1.79
N THR A 34 -3.67 -1.54 -3.09
CA THR A 34 -2.41 -2.06 -3.63
C THR A 34 -1.60 -0.93 -4.24
N LEU A 35 -0.41 -0.67 -3.70
CA LEU A 35 0.58 0.28 -4.24
C LEU A 35 1.77 -0.47 -4.83
N PHE A 36 2.34 0.04 -5.92
CA PHE A 36 3.66 -0.35 -6.42
C PHE A 36 4.50 0.89 -6.73
N GLN A 37 5.84 0.75 -6.80
CA GLN A 37 6.72 1.89 -7.07
C GLN A 37 7.12 2.05 -8.52
N SER A 38 7.43 0.96 -9.22
CA SER A 38 7.75 0.99 -10.64
C SER A 38 7.17 -0.22 -11.39
N ARG A 39 7.07 -0.09 -12.72
CA ARG A 39 6.57 -1.12 -13.63
C ARG A 39 7.52 -1.29 -14.81
N MET A 40 7.76 -2.53 -15.20
CA MET A 40 8.41 -2.92 -16.45
C MET A 40 7.57 -4.03 -17.09
N GLU A 41 6.95 -3.74 -18.24
CA GLU A 41 6.04 -4.66 -18.93
C GLU A 41 4.97 -5.21 -17.96
N ASP A 42 4.94 -6.52 -17.72
CA ASP A 42 3.99 -7.19 -16.82
C ASP A 42 4.53 -7.37 -15.39
N SER A 43 5.66 -6.73 -15.07
CA SER A 43 6.31 -6.82 -13.76
C SER A 43 6.22 -5.50 -13.00
N VAL A 44 6.01 -5.58 -11.69
CA VAL A 44 6.01 -4.44 -10.76
C VAL A 44 6.89 -4.75 -9.55
N ASP A 45 7.44 -3.72 -8.92
CA ASP A 45 8.27 -3.85 -7.72
C ASP A 45 7.71 -3.08 -6.51
N HIS A 46 8.29 -3.38 -5.33
CA HIS A 46 7.95 -2.73 -4.06
C HIS A 46 6.44 -2.68 -3.78
N VAL A 47 5.76 -3.81 -4.02
CA VAL A 47 4.30 -3.91 -3.86
C VAL A 47 3.92 -3.89 -2.38
N LEU A 48 2.96 -3.03 -2.04
CA LEU A 48 2.34 -2.95 -0.72
C LEU A 48 0.84 -3.22 -0.85
N HIS A 49 0.37 -4.27 -0.20
CA HIS A 49 -1.07 -4.49 0.01
C HIS A 49 -1.46 -4.00 1.40
N ILE A 50 -2.17 -2.89 1.45
CA ILE A 50 -2.60 -2.25 2.70
C ILE A 50 -4.08 -2.59 2.91
N PRO A 51 -4.47 -3.32 3.96
CA PRO A 51 -5.89 -3.56 4.24
C PRO A 51 -6.64 -2.22 4.32
N VAL A 52 -7.82 -2.13 3.69
CA VAL A 52 -8.58 -0.86 3.63
C VAL A 52 -8.83 -0.27 5.02
N GLY A 53 -9.09 -1.13 6.02
CA GLY A 53 -9.30 -0.70 7.41
C GLY A 53 -8.06 -0.10 8.11
N MET A 54 -6.87 -0.23 7.54
CA MET A 54 -5.62 0.37 8.07
C MET A 54 -5.27 1.69 7.37
N VAL A 55 -5.92 2.03 6.25
CA VAL A 55 -5.65 3.27 5.50
C VAL A 55 -6.24 4.46 6.25
N GLN A 56 -5.39 5.41 6.65
CA GLN A 56 -5.83 6.60 7.38
C GLN A 56 -6.26 7.75 6.44
N LYS A 57 -5.54 7.94 5.32
CA LYS A 57 -5.78 9.02 4.37
C LYS A 57 -5.20 8.67 3.01
N ILE A 58 -5.91 9.06 1.94
CA ILE A 58 -5.42 8.98 0.57
C ILE A 58 -5.37 10.41 0.00
N LYS A 59 -4.31 10.73 -0.72
CA LYS A 59 -4.21 11.94 -1.52
C LYS A 59 -3.75 11.57 -2.92
N VAL A 60 -4.63 11.75 -3.90
CA VAL A 60 -4.29 11.58 -5.31
C VAL A 60 -3.43 12.77 -5.74
N LEU A 61 -2.24 12.49 -6.27
CA LEU A 61 -1.31 13.53 -6.76
C LEU A 61 -1.61 13.88 -8.21
N MET A 62 -1.92 12.88 -9.02
CA MET A 62 -2.31 13.01 -10.42
C MET A 62 -3.01 11.75 -10.89
N GLU A 63 -3.82 11.88 -11.94
CA GLU A 63 -4.34 10.76 -12.72
C GLU A 63 -3.44 10.59 -13.95
N LEU A 64 -3.07 9.34 -14.23
CA LEU A 64 -2.26 8.98 -15.38
C LEU A 64 -3.04 7.93 -16.18
N ASP A 65 -3.22 8.18 -17.47
CA ASP A 65 -3.67 7.16 -18.40
C ASP A 65 -2.51 6.22 -18.68
N ILE A 66 -2.38 5.21 -17.82
CA ILE A 66 -1.46 4.10 -18.06
C ILE A 66 -2.23 3.14 -18.96
N ASN A 67 -1.82 2.99 -20.22
CA ASN A 67 -2.35 1.91 -21.07
C ASN A 67 -1.92 0.59 -20.43
N ILE A 68 -2.83 -0.04 -19.68
CA ILE A 68 -2.62 -1.35 -19.03
C ILE A 68 -2.95 -2.44 -20.03
#